data_AF-A0A839LL80-F1
#
_entry.id   AF-A0A839LL80-F1
#
_cell.length_a   1.000
_cell.length_b   1.000
_cell.length_c   1.000
_cell.angle_alpha   90.00
_cell.angle_beta   90.00
_cell.angle_gamma   90.00
#
_symmetry.space_group_name_H-M   'P 1'
#
loop_
_entity.id
_entity.type
_entity.pdbx_description
1 polymer ?
#
loop_
_entity_poly.entity_id
_entity_poly.type
_entity_poly.pdbx_seq_one_letter_code
_entity_poly.pdbx_strand_id
1 'polypeptide(L)'
;MQINMRDPESIAAWYEVFPARHGPQLAALRALRPAFALAIDAAGQLLRARRLTAAVGQPGARRGSGKLSNAAAAEPPSFPP
;
A
#
# COMPACT_ATOMS: atom_id res chain seq x y z
N MET A 1 14.31 -13.48 0.54
CA MET A 1 14.05 -12.08 0.11
C MET A 1 14.40 -11.17 1.28
N GLN A 2 15.43 -10.33 1.13
CA GLN A 2 15.84 -9.36 2.15
C GLN A 2 15.21 -8.02 1.81
N ILE A 3 14.51 -7.40 2.77
CA ILE A 3 13.83 -6.12 2.56
C ILE A 3 14.74 -5.01 3.07
N ASN A 4 14.94 -3.97 2.26
CA ASN A 4 15.59 -2.75 2.71
C ASN A 4 14.56 -1.82 3.37
N MET A 5 14.52 -1.80 4.70
CA MET A 5 13.58 -0.97 5.48
C MET A 5 13.92 0.53 5.51
N ARG A 6 14.99 0.96 4.82
CA ARG A 6 15.30 2.38 4.61
C ARG A 6 14.87 2.88 3.23
N ASP A 7 14.48 1.97 2.34
CA ASP A 7 14.09 2.28 0.98
C ASP A 7 12.56 2.18 0.82
N PRO A 8 11.86 3.29 0.53
CA PRO A 8 10.41 3.30 0.47
C PRO A 8 9.84 2.46 -0.70
N GLU A 9 10.59 2.32 -1.81
CA GLU A 9 10.22 1.45 -2.94
C GLU A 9 10.24 -0.03 -2.51
N SER A 10 11.30 -0.48 -1.84
CA SER A 10 11.39 -1.84 -1.28
C SER A 10 10.26 -2.14 -0.29
N ILE A 11 9.91 -1.18 0.56
CA ILE A 11 8.79 -1.32 1.52
C ILE A 11 7.45 -1.43 0.79
N ALA A 12 7.22 -0.58 -0.21
CA ALA A 12 6.00 -0.60 -1.01
C ALA A 12 5.85 -1.92 -1.78
N ALA A 13 6.91 -2.38 -2.44
CA ALA A 13 6.94 -3.66 -3.15
C ALA A 13 6.71 -4.85 -2.20
N TRP A 14 7.29 -4.81 -1.00
CA TRP A 14 7.02 -5.82 0.01
C TRP A 14 5.57 -5.81 0.49
N TYR A 15 5.00 -4.63 0.76
CA TYR A 15 3.60 -4.49 1.16
C TYR A 15 2.64 -5.06 0.11
N GLU A 16 2.90 -4.83 -1.18
CA GLU A 16 2.07 -5.31 -2.30
C GLU A 16 1.96 -6.85 -2.38
N VAL A 17 2.96 -7.59 -1.86
CA VAL A 17 2.91 -9.08 -1.85
C VAL A 17 1.83 -9.62 -0.92
N PHE A 18 1.69 -9.05 0.28
CA PHE A 18 0.64 -9.48 1.21
C PHE A 18 0.17 -8.33 2.13
N PRO A 19 -0.69 -7.43 1.62
CA PRO A 19 -1.11 -6.21 2.31
C PRO A 19 -1.69 -6.46 3.71
N ALA A 20 -2.53 -7.48 3.85
CA ALA A 20 -3.21 -7.82 5.11
C ALA A 20 -2.23 -8.23 6.22
N ARG A 21 -1.10 -8.83 5.85
CA ARG A 21 -0.07 -9.25 6.80
C ARG A 21 0.97 -8.15 7.04
N HIS A 22 1.40 -7.48 5.99
CA HIS A 22 2.51 -6.53 6.05
C HIS A 22 2.08 -5.14 6.56
N GLY A 23 0.80 -4.76 6.39
CA GLY A 23 0.26 -3.50 6.92
C GLY A 23 0.45 -3.37 8.45
N PRO A 24 -0.06 -4.32 9.26
CA PRO A 24 0.14 -4.30 10.71
C PRO A 24 1.62 -4.36 11.12
N GLN A 25 2.44 -5.09 10.36
CA GLN A 25 3.89 -5.18 10.62
C GLN A 25 4.59 -3.84 10.39
N LEU A 26 4.26 -3.11 9.32
CA LEU A 26 4.79 -1.76 9.06
C LEU A 26 4.32 -0.77 10.13
N ALA A 27 3.07 -0.85 10.57
CA ALA A 27 2.56 0.00 11.66
C ALA A 27 3.33 -0.24 12.97
N ALA A 28 3.56 -1.51 13.33
CA ALA A 28 4.37 -1.87 14.49
C ALA A 28 5.82 -1.41 14.36
N LEU A 29 6.44 -1.58 13.18
CA LEU A 29 7.81 -1.14 12.91
C LEU A 29 7.94 0.38 12.99
N ARG A 30 6.97 1.13 12.47
CA ARG A 30 6.92 2.61 12.57
C ARG A 30 6.93 3.06 14.03
N ALA A 31 6.12 2.43 14.89
CA ALA A 31 6.05 2.75 16.30
C ALA A 31 7.32 2.37 17.08
N LEU A 32 7.90 1.21 16.78
CA LEU A 32 9.05 0.65 17.52
C LEU A 32 10.40 1.18 17.03
N ARG A 33 10.49 1.65 15.79
CA ARG A 33 11.75 2.05 15.14
C ARG A 33 11.56 3.38 14.39
N PRO A 34 11.75 4.52 15.09
CA PRO A 34 11.60 5.85 14.50
C PRO A 34 12.47 6.08 13.25
N ALA A 35 13.64 5.42 13.19
CA ALA A 35 14.54 5.45 12.05
C ALA A 35 13.91 4.96 10.73
N PHE A 36 12.84 4.17 10.79
CA PHE A 36 12.11 3.69 9.61
C PHE A 36 10.84 4.47 9.32
N ALA A 37 10.38 5.33 10.24
CA ALA A 37 9.11 6.04 10.12
C ALA A 37 9.03 6.85 8.81
N LEU A 38 10.09 7.60 8.48
CA LEU A 38 10.15 8.37 7.23
C LEU A 38 10.03 7.51 5.97
N ALA A 39 10.72 6.37 5.92
CA ALA A 39 10.67 5.46 4.78
C ALA A 39 9.31 4.75 4.67
N ILE A 40 8.71 4.37 5.80
CA ILE A 40 7.38 3.76 5.86
C ILE A 40 6.31 4.76 5.40
N ASP A 41 6.38 6.01 5.86
CA ASP A 41 5.44 7.07 5.47
C ASP A 41 5.58 7.42 3.99
N ALA A 42 6.83 7.49 3.47
CA ALA A 42 7.11 7.67 2.05
C ALA A 42 6.57 6.50 1.19
N ALA A 43 6.73 5.25 1.65
CA ALA A 43 6.13 4.09 0.99
C ALA A 43 4.59 4.18 0.94
N GLY A 44 3.96 4.63 2.03
CA GLY A 44 2.51 4.88 2.07
C GLY A 44 2.06 5.97 1.08
N GLN A 45 2.87 7.01 0.87
CA GLN A 45 2.61 8.02 -0.16
C GLN A 45 2.77 7.46 -1.58
N LEU A 46 3.82 6.67 -1.85
CA LEU A 46 4.02 6.01 -3.14
C LEU A 46 2.83 5.10 -3.51
N LEU A 47 2.36 4.28 -2.57
CA LEU A 47 1.21 3.39 -2.79
C LEU A 47 -0.07 4.18 -3.09
N ARG A 48 -0.30 5.32 -2.41
CA ARG A 48 -1.43 6.21 -2.70
C ARG A 48 -1.31 6.83 -4.10
N ALA A 49 -0.13 7.32 -4.46
CA ALA A 49 0.12 7.88 -5.79
C ALA A 49 -0.11 6.84 -6.90
N ARG A 50 0.42 5.62 -6.74
CA ARG A 50 0.22 4.50 -7.70
C ARG A 50 -1.27 4.19 -7.90
N ARG A 51 -2.05 4.14 -6.82
CA ARG A 51 -3.51 3.93 -6.89
C ARG A 51 -4.23 5.07 -7.62
N LEU A 52 -3.84 6.32 -7.36
CA LEU A 52 -4.40 7.49 -8.04
C LEU A 52 -4.09 7.44 -9.55
N THR A 53 -2.84 7.13 -9.92
CA THR A 53 -2.45 6.97 -11.33
C THR A 53 -3.21 5.83 -12.02
N ALA A 54 -3.38 4.70 -11.34
CA ALA A 54 -4.16 3.57 -11.87
C ALA A 54 -5.64 3.94 -12.09
N ALA A 55 -6.22 4.75 -11.19
CA ALA A 55 -7.60 5.23 -11.32
C ALA A 55 -7.77 6.24 -12.45
N VAL A 56 -6.79 7.14 -12.66
CA VAL A 56 -6.81 8.15 -13.73
C VAL A 56 -6.60 7.52 -15.11
N GLY A 57 -5.84 6.42 -15.19
CA GLY A 57 -5.60 5.67 -16.42
C GLY A 57 -6.78 4.81 -16.91
N GLN A 58 -7.96 4.87 -16.29
CA GLN A 58 -9.13 4.04 -16.65
C GLN A 58 -10.27 4.84 -17.34
N PRO A 59 -10.09 5.38 -18.57
CA PRO A 59 -11.20 5.88 -19.36
C PRO A 59 -11.92 4.69 -20.03
N GLY A 60 -12.94 4.10 -19.41
CA GLY A 60 -13.85 3.20 -20.15
C GLY A 60 -14.62 2.07 -19.45
N ALA A 61 -14.63 1.92 -18.12
CA ALA A 61 -15.42 0.84 -17.49
C ALA A 61 -16.91 1.22 -17.29
N ARG A 62 -17.63 1.50 -18.38
CA ARG A 62 -19.12 1.53 -18.38
C ARG A 62 -19.68 0.69 -19.54
N ARG A 63 -19.83 -0.62 -19.28
CA ARG A 63 -20.96 -1.50 -19.67
C ARG A 63 -20.50 -2.95 -19.69
N GLY A 64 -21.16 -3.80 -18.90
CA GLY A 64 -20.97 -5.25 -18.94
C GLY A 64 -21.50 -5.92 -17.69
N SER A 65 -22.75 -6.36 -17.73
CA SER A 65 -23.40 -7.20 -16.73
C SER A 65 -22.55 -8.41 -16.38
N GLY A 66 -22.32 -8.65 -15.09
CA GLY A 66 -21.57 -9.83 -14.64
C GLY A 66 -21.27 -9.76 -13.16
N LYS A 67 -22.30 -10.00 -12.33
CA LYS A 67 -22.22 -10.54 -10.96
C LYS A 67 -20.85 -10.37 -10.26
N LEU A 68 -20.53 -9.15 -9.83
CA LEU A 68 -19.30 -8.88 -9.07
C LEU A 68 -19.55 -9.16 -7.58
N SER A 69 -19.34 -10.41 -7.19
CA SER A 69 -18.78 -10.66 -5.87
C SER A 69 -17.32 -10.21 -5.90
N ASN A 70 -16.87 -9.58 -4.80
CA ASN A 70 -15.49 -9.26 -4.45
C ASN A 70 -14.93 -7.89 -4.91
N ALA A 71 -14.82 -6.98 -3.94
CA ALA A 71 -13.59 -6.25 -3.68
C ALA A 71 -13.69 -5.73 -2.25
N ALA A 72 -13.24 -6.53 -1.28
CA ALA A 72 -12.76 -5.96 -0.04
C ALA A 72 -11.58 -5.07 -0.44
N ALA A 73 -11.87 -3.78 -0.65
CA ALA A 73 -10.88 -2.75 -0.77
C ALA A 73 -10.02 -2.86 0.48
N ALA A 74 -8.83 -3.45 0.32
CA ALA A 74 -7.83 -3.45 1.37
C ALA A 74 -7.52 -1.97 1.62
N GLU A 75 -8.15 -1.44 2.67
CA GLU A 75 -7.96 -0.07 3.10
C GLU A 75 -6.45 0.18 3.16
N PRO A 76 -5.97 1.33 2.65
CA PRO A 76 -4.56 1.66 2.80
C PRO A 76 -4.19 1.51 4.28
N PRO A 77 -2.97 1.04 4.59
CA PRO A 77 -2.54 0.99 5.97
C PRO A 77 -2.67 2.42 6.52
N SER A 78 -3.63 2.61 7.42
CA SER A 78 -3.79 3.85 8.16
C SER A 78 -2.60 3.93 9.08
N PHE A 79 -1.55 4.59 8.60
CA PHE A 79 -0.46 5.02 9.45
C PHE A 79 -0.98 6.25 10.21
N PRO A 80 -1.11 6.18 11.55
CA PRO A 80 -1.45 7.37 12.33
C PRO A 80 -0.38 8.45 12.10
N PRO A 81 -0.70 9.76 12.29
CA PRO A 81 0.31 10.82 12.20
C PRO A 81 1.51 10.55 13.10
#